data_AF-A0A7J9GJM9-F1
#
_entry.id   AF-A0A7J9GJM9-F1
#
_cell.length_a   1.000
_cell.length_b   1.000
_cell.length_c   1.000
_cell.angle_alpha   90.00
_cell.angle_beta   90.00
_cell.angle_gamma   90.00
#
_symmetry.space_group_name_H-M   'P 1'
#
loop_
_entity.id
_entity.type
_entity.pdbx_description
1 polymer ?
#
loop_
_entity_poly.entity_id
_entity_poly.type
_entity_poly.pdbx_seq_one_letter_code
_entity_poly.pdbx_strand_id
1 'polypeptide(L)' 'MLPNVKTLLDNGVPESNITTMFNYHPRAFVMSPDQFKEIVKDVKEMGFNPLLLKFLPAVILFRKVSKSAME' A
#
# COMPACT_ATOMS: atom_id res chain seq x y z
N MET A 1 -0.73 10.02 -6.21
CA MET A 1 0.61 9.63 -5.69
C MET A 1 0.86 10.22 -4.30
N LEU A 2 1.00 11.55 -4.15
CA LEU A 2 1.21 12.17 -2.83
C LEU A 2 0.18 11.78 -1.76
N PRO A 3 -1.13 11.67 -2.08
CA PRO A 3 -2.10 11.18 -1.09
C PRO A 3 -1.81 9.75 -0.61
N ASN A 4 -1.32 8.88 -1.49
CA ASN A 4 -1.04 7.47 -1.17
C ASN A 4 0.24 7.35 -0.32
N VAL A 5 1.25 8.16 -0.63
CA VAL A 5 2.45 8.28 0.21
C VAL A 5 2.06 8.77 1.62
N LYS A 6 1.23 9.81 1.71
CA LYS A 6 0.74 10.32 2.98
C LYS A 6 -0.04 9.26 3.76
N THR A 7 -0.93 8.51 3.11
CA THR A 7 -1.63 7.37 3.74
C THR A 7 -0.67 6.36 4.37
N LEU A 8 0.45 6.03 3.70
CA LEU A 8 1.44 5.11 4.26
C LEU A 8 2.14 5.69 5.49
N LEU A 9 2.53 6.97 5.42
CA LEU A 9 3.15 7.68 6.55
C LEU A 9 2.21 7.76 7.76
N ASP A 10 0.95 8.14 7.53
CA ASP A 10 -0.08 8.23 8.58
C ASP A 10 -0.36 6.85 9.22
N ASN A 11 -0.05 5.76 8.50
CA ASN A 11 -0.17 4.38 9.01
C ASN A 11 1.12 3.82 9.60
N GLY A 12 2.16 4.64 9.76
CA GLY A 12 3.42 4.28 10.41
C GLY A 12 4.42 3.56 9.53
N VAL A 13 4.25 3.57 8.20
CA VAL A 13 5.24 2.98 7.30
C VAL A 13 6.49 3.86 7.25
N PRO A 14 7.71 3.31 7.47
CA PRO A 14 8.94 4.09 7.42
C PRO A 14 9.18 4.73 6.05
N GLU A 15 9.62 5.99 6.04
CA GLU A 15 9.98 6.72 4.81
C GLU A 15 11.01 5.97 3.95
N SER A 16 11.98 5.29 4.59
CA SER A 16 12.98 4.47 3.92
C SER A 16 12.36 3.31 3.14
N ASN A 17 11.35 2.64 3.71
CA ASN A 17 10.62 1.56 3.04
C ASN A 17 9.78 2.11 1.87
N ILE A 18 9.13 3.26 2.06
CA ILE A 18 8.36 3.93 1.01
C ILE A 18 9.26 4.32 -0.15
N THR A 19 10.40 4.96 0.14
CA THR A 19 11.40 5.39 -0.85
C THR A 19 11.96 4.21 -1.63
N THR A 20 12.34 3.14 -0.91
CA THR A 20 12.81 1.89 -1.51
C THR A 20 11.75 1.37 -2.49
N MET A 21 10.50 1.24 -2.05
CA MET A 21 9.46 0.70 -2.92
C MET A 21 9.09 1.62 -4.08
N PHE A 22 9.14 2.94 -3.88
CA PHE A 22 8.90 3.92 -4.93
C PHE A 22 9.95 3.81 -6.04
N ASN A 23 11.23 3.62 -5.69
CA ASN A 23 12.30 3.46 -6.66
C ASN A 23 12.14 2.17 -7.50
N TYR A 24 11.71 1.06 -6.88
CA TYR A 24 11.55 -0.20 -7.60
C TYR A 24 10.20 -0.34 -8.33
N HIS A 25 9.11 0.17 -7.74
CA HIS A 25 7.74 -0.02 -8.21
C HIS A 25 6.90 1.27 -8.13
N PRO A 26 7.24 2.35 -8.86
CA PRO A 26 6.53 3.63 -8.75
C PRO A 26 5.03 3.51 -9.10
N ARG A 27 4.68 2.60 -10.02
CA ARG A 27 3.28 2.31 -10.42
C ARG A 27 2.40 1.81 -9.27
N ALA A 28 2.99 1.25 -8.20
CA ALA A 28 2.25 0.83 -7.01
C ALA A 28 1.49 1.99 -6.36
N PHE A 29 2.04 3.20 -6.43
CA PHE A 29 1.52 4.41 -5.80
C PHE A 29 0.53 5.17 -6.69
N VAL A 30 0.31 4.71 -7.92
CA VAL A 30 -0.62 5.30 -8.89
C VAL A 30 -1.94 4.53 -8.84
N MET A 31 -2.83 4.97 -7.95
CA MET A 31 -4.23 4.56 -7.85
C MET A 31 -5.08 5.60 -7.12
N SER A 32 -6.41 5.41 -7.13
CA SER A 32 -7.34 6.23 -6.36
C SER A 32 -6.95 6.26 -4.88
N PRO A 33 -6.88 7.43 -4.23
CA PRO A 33 -6.60 7.54 -2.81
C PRO A 33 -7.55 6.76 -1.92
N ASP A 34 -8.82 6.67 -2.29
CA ASP A 34 -9.83 5.97 -1.48
C ASP A 34 -9.61 4.46 -1.53
N GLN A 35 -9.42 3.90 -2.73
CA GLN A 35 -9.06 2.48 -2.90
C GLN A 35 -7.74 2.14 -2.19
N PHE A 36 -6.76 3.05 -2.25
CA PHE A 36 -5.48 2.84 -1.58
C PHE A 36 -5.63 2.76 -0.06
N LYS A 37 -6.45 3.64 0.53
CA LYS A 37 -6.75 3.63 1.97
C LYS A 37 -7.43 2.34 2.40
N GLU A 38 -8.40 1.84 1.62
CA GLU A 38 -9.08 0.58 1.89
C GLU A 38 -8.09 -0.59 1.90
N ILE A 39 -7.25 -0.70 0.87
CA ILE A 39 -6.24 -1.77 0.81
C ILE A 39 -5.25 -1.69 1.98
N VAL A 40 -4.77 -0.49 2.33
CA VAL A 40 -3.85 -0.31 3.47
C VAL A 40 -4.52 -0.74 4.78
N LYS A 41 -5.81 -0.45 4.95
CA LYS A 41 -6.60 -0.88 6.10
C LYS A 41 -6.72 -2.41 6.13
N ASP A 42 -7.15 -3.03 5.04
CA ASP A 42 -7.34 -4.48 4.95
C ASP A 42 -6.04 -5.25 5.25
N VAL A 43 -4.92 -4.79 4.67
CA VAL A 43 -3.60 -5.39 4.90
C VAL A 43 -3.18 -5.30 6.36
N LYS A 44 -3.51 -4.20 7.06
CA LYS A 44 -3.28 -4.09 8.51
C LYS A 44 -4.16 -5.04 9.31
N GLU A 45 -5.45 -5.15 8.96
CA GLU A 45 -6.40 -6.07 9.60
C GLU A 45 -6.01 -7.54 9.42
N MET A 46 -5.35 -7.89 8.31
CA MET A 46 -4.74 -9.21 8.07
C MET A 46 -3.48 -9.49 8.90
N GLY A 47 -3.01 -8.52 9.69
CA GLY A 47 -1.86 -8.67 10.59
C GLY A 47 -0.50 -8.37 9.96
N PHE A 48 -0.45 -7.74 8.77
CA PHE A 48 0.82 -7.27 8.22
C PHE A 48 1.31 -6.04 9.00
N ASN A 49 2.53 -6.13 9.52
CA ASN A 49 3.14 -5.03 10.27
C ASN A 49 3.63 -3.91 9.32
N PRO A 50 3.13 -2.67 9.42
CA PRO A 50 3.52 -1.54 8.57
C PRO A 50 4.99 -1.12 8.70
N LEU A 51 5.66 -1.51 9.78
CA LEU A 51 7.09 -1.26 9.98
C LEU A 51 7.99 -2.15 9.12
N LEU A 52 7.46 -3.27 8.62
CA LEU A 52 8.23 -4.25 7.88
C LEU A 52 8.10 -4.02 6.38
N LEU A 53 9.20 -4.19 5.64
CA LEU A 53 9.23 -3.99 4.19
C LEU A 53 8.18 -4.84 3.46
N LYS A 54 7.86 -6.03 3.99
CA LYS A 54 6.83 -6.95 3.45
C LYS A 54 5.41 -6.38 3.44
N PHE A 55 5.15 -5.29 4.16
CA PHE A 55 3.87 -4.59 4.14
C PHE A 55 3.55 -4.02 2.75
N LEU A 56 4.52 -3.40 2.09
CA LEU A 56 4.29 -2.73 0.80
C LEU A 56 3.99 -3.72 -0.35
N PRO A 57 4.71 -4.85 -0.49
CA PRO A 57 4.31 -5.93 -1.40
C PRO A 57 2.90 -6.46 -1.14
N ALA A 58 2.45 -6.57 0.13
CA ALA A 58 1.09 -6.99 0.44
C ALA A 58 0.06 -5.96 -0.08
N VAL A 59 0.26 -4.67 0.17
CA VAL A 59 -0.57 -3.58 -0.40
C VAL A 59 -0.64 -3.66 -1.94
N ILE A 60 0.48 -3.99 -2.60
CA ILE A 60 0.53 -4.15 -4.06
C ILE A 60 -0.21 -5.41 -4.54
N LEU A 61 -0.19 -6.50 -3.78
CA LEU A 61 -0.84 -7.74 -4.16
C LEU A 61 -2.36 -7.65 -4.00
N PHE A 62 -2.83 -7.07 -2.89
CA PHE A 62 -4.27 -6.91 -2.62
C PHE A 62 -4.96 -5.90 -3.54
N ARG A 63 -4.20 -4.96 -4.13
CA ARG A 63 -4.65 -4.18 -5.30
C ARG A 63 -5.24 -5.03 -6.43
N LYS A 64 -4.76 -6.27 -6.64
CA LYS A 64 -5.23 -7.16 -7.72
C LYS A 64 -6.51 -7.90 -7.34
N VAL A 65 -6.75 -8.16 -6.06
CA VAL A 65 -7.90 -8.96 -5.58
C VAL A 65 -9.19 -8.13 -5.64
N SER A 66 -9.13 -6.84 -5.29
CA SER A 66 -10.28 -5.92 -5.41
C SER A 66 -10.75 -5.68 -6.85
N LYS A 67 -9.96 -6.08 -7.87
CA LYS A 67 -10.33 -6.03 -9.29
C LYS A 67 -10.88 -7.34 -9.86
N SER A 68 -10.65 -8.48 -9.19
CA SER A 68 -11.01 -9.82 -9.69
C SER A 68 -12.20 -10.45 -8.98
N ALA A 69 -12.66 -9.89 -7.86
CA ALA A 69 -13.87 -10.35 -7.16
C ALA A 69 -15.16 -9.67 -7.65
N MET A 70 -15.10 -8.92 -8.76
CA MET A 70 -16.25 -8.37 -9.49
C MET A 70 -16.19 -8.82 -10.96
N GLU A 71 -16.18 -10.13 -11.19
CA GLU A 71 -16.71 -10.75 -12.42
C GLU A 71 -17.68 -11.85 -12.04
#